data_AF-A0A972WST2-F1
#
_entry.id   AF-A0A972WST2-F1
#
_cell.length_a   1.000
_cell.length_b   1.000
_cell.length_c   1.000
_cell.angle_alpha   90.00
_cell.angle_beta   90.00
_cell.angle_gamma   90.00
#
_symmetry.space_group_name_H-M   'P 1'
#
loop_
_entity.id
_entity.type
_entity.pdbx_description
1 polymer ?
#
loop_
_entity_poly.entity_id
_entity_poly.type
_entity_poly.pdbx_seq_one_letter_code
_entity_poly.pdbx_strand_id
1 'polypeptide(L)'
;MSRLDTIAPRRWQRAGWVITTDAGLIDAAAVQRHLADGKQSPDIPLSVVEAFIANSVNFGMFDSAPEDGARMVGYARVVTDFAAFAYIGDLFLIDDDHRGQGRGTWLMECVLEHPDLQELRRWTLMCGPRPVDWYKRFGFVEPERPGFALHRTDRTIYRRAAGSIDGDADEG
;
A
#
# COMPACT_ATOMS: atom_id res chain seq x y z
N MET A 1 3.23 -21.04 -12.75
CA MET A 1 3.52 -20.31 -11.50
C MET A 1 3.67 -18.85 -11.85
N SER A 2 3.03 -17.97 -11.08
CA SER A 2 3.16 -16.52 -11.26
C SER A 2 4.57 -16.06 -10.86
N ARG A 3 5.06 -14.93 -11.40
CA ARG A 3 6.32 -14.34 -10.94
C ARG A 3 6.25 -14.04 -9.43
N LEU A 4 5.09 -13.60 -8.94
CA LEU A 4 4.84 -13.36 -7.53
C LEU A 4 5.12 -14.58 -6.64
N ASP A 5 4.84 -15.81 -7.11
CA ASP A 5 5.07 -17.04 -6.34
C ASP A 5 6.56 -17.41 -6.25
N THR A 6 7.41 -16.76 -7.06
CA THR A 6 8.81 -17.12 -7.25
C THR A 6 9.80 -16.05 -6.78
N ILE A 7 9.32 -14.85 -6.45
CA ILE A 7 10.20 -13.81 -5.89
C ILE A 7 10.56 -14.17 -4.45
N ALA A 8 11.84 -14.07 -4.12
CA ALA A 8 12.29 -14.26 -2.74
C ALA A 8 11.89 -13.05 -1.88
N PRO A 9 11.41 -13.24 -0.65
CA PRO A 9 11.23 -12.14 0.30
C PRO A 9 12.51 -11.32 0.46
N ARG A 10 12.35 -10.01 0.57
CA ARG A 10 13.43 -9.04 0.78
C ARG A 10 13.33 -8.45 2.17
N ARG A 11 14.47 -8.08 2.74
CA ARG A 11 14.55 -7.43 4.06
C ARG A 11 15.52 -6.26 4.01
N TRP A 12 15.11 -5.13 4.57
CA TRP A 12 15.95 -3.97 4.84
C TRP A 12 15.92 -3.64 6.32
N GLN A 13 17.00 -3.07 6.85
CA GLN A 13 17.11 -2.66 8.24
C GLN A 13 17.75 -1.28 8.34
N ARG A 14 17.20 -0.40 9.17
CA ARG A 14 17.75 0.94 9.42
C ARG A 14 17.35 1.43 10.79
N ALA A 15 18.35 1.81 11.60
CA ALA A 15 18.14 2.44 12.91
C ALA A 15 17.13 1.70 13.83
N GLY A 16 17.19 0.36 13.84
CA GLY A 16 16.30 -0.50 14.64
C GLY A 16 15.02 -0.92 13.93
N TRP A 17 14.59 -0.22 12.88
CA TRP A 17 13.43 -0.61 12.09
C TRP A 17 13.76 -1.67 11.06
N VAL A 18 12.75 -2.48 10.73
CA VAL A 18 12.83 -3.53 9.72
C VAL A 18 11.74 -3.31 8.68
N ILE A 19 12.07 -3.47 7.39
CA ILE A 19 11.08 -3.59 6.31
C ILE A 19 11.27 -4.95 5.67
N THR A 20 10.18 -5.67 5.43
CA THR A 20 10.19 -6.98 4.75
C THR A 20 9.11 -7.08 3.69
N THR A 21 9.37 -7.84 2.63
CA THR A 21 8.35 -8.28 1.66
C THR A 21 7.85 -9.70 1.87
N ASP A 22 8.18 -10.32 3.00
CA ASP A 22 7.59 -11.59 3.40
C ASP A 22 6.10 -11.40 3.73
N ALA A 23 5.23 -11.88 2.84
CA ALA A 23 3.79 -11.82 3.01
C ALA A 23 3.31 -12.55 4.27
N GLY A 24 4.03 -13.58 4.73
CA GLY A 24 3.71 -14.33 5.94
C GLY A 24 3.89 -13.54 7.24
N LEU A 25 4.63 -12.42 7.19
CA LEU A 25 4.84 -11.53 8.33
C LEU A 25 3.88 -10.33 8.35
N ILE A 26 3.07 -10.13 7.30
CA ILE A 26 2.15 -9.00 7.22
C ILE A 26 0.94 -9.24 8.13
N ASP A 27 0.71 -8.33 9.08
CA ASP A 27 -0.51 -8.31 9.91
C ASP A 27 -1.68 -7.76 9.09
N ALA A 28 -2.39 -8.66 8.39
CA ALA A 28 -3.57 -8.33 7.59
C ALA A 28 -4.65 -7.63 8.41
N ALA A 29 -4.81 -7.97 9.69
CA ALA A 29 -5.80 -7.34 10.55
C ALA A 29 -5.42 -5.88 10.88
N ALA A 30 -4.13 -5.59 11.09
CA ALA A 30 -3.66 -4.22 11.24
C ALA A 30 -3.82 -3.39 9.97
N VAL A 31 -3.54 -3.96 8.79
CA VAL A 31 -3.80 -3.29 7.50
C VAL A 31 -5.30 -3.00 7.34
N GLN A 32 -6.15 -3.99 7.59
CA GLN A 32 -7.60 -3.86 7.50
C GLN A 32 -8.14 -2.75 8.41
N ARG A 33 -7.74 -2.75 9.69
CA ARG A 33 -8.13 -1.70 10.65
C ARG A 33 -7.71 -0.32 10.16
N HIS A 34 -6.47 -0.14 9.73
CA HIS A 34 -6.00 1.17 9.26
C HIS A 34 -6.78 1.66 8.04
N LEU A 35 -7.04 0.79 7.06
CA LEU A 35 -7.78 1.17 5.85
C LEU A 35 -9.25 1.51 6.13
N ALA A 36 -9.87 0.78 7.06
CA ALA A 36 -11.24 1.04 7.52
C ALA A 36 -11.33 2.36 8.31
N ASP A 37 -10.45 2.55 9.31
CA ASP A 37 -10.46 3.70 10.22
C ASP A 37 -10.01 5.00 9.53
N GLY A 38 -9.02 4.91 8.63
CA GLY A 38 -8.48 6.02 7.85
C GLY A 38 -9.43 6.53 6.77
N LYS A 39 -10.64 5.95 6.66
CA LYS A 39 -11.68 6.25 5.66
C LYS A 39 -11.21 6.12 4.20
N GLN A 40 -10.06 5.49 3.96
CA GLN A 40 -9.58 5.19 2.61
C GLN A 40 -10.44 4.11 1.97
N SER A 41 -10.83 3.11 2.77
CA SER A 41 -11.74 2.04 2.37
C SER A 41 -12.62 1.63 3.55
N PRO A 42 -13.65 2.45 3.88
CA PRO A 42 -14.62 2.09 4.90
C PRO A 42 -15.25 0.73 4.59
N ASP A 43 -15.52 -0.04 5.64
CA ASP A 43 -16.18 -1.35 5.55
C ASP A 43 -15.38 -2.44 4.79
N ILE A 44 -14.09 -2.23 4.49
CA ILE A 44 -13.28 -3.23 3.78
C ILE A 44 -13.21 -4.55 4.58
N PRO A 45 -13.65 -5.69 4.00
CA PRO A 45 -13.57 -6.99 4.66
C PRO A 45 -12.12 -7.46 4.80
N LEU A 46 -11.81 -8.16 5.89
CA LEU A 46 -10.51 -8.80 6.08
C LEU A 46 -10.14 -9.73 4.92
N SER A 47 -11.11 -10.46 4.37
CA SER A 47 -10.90 -11.35 3.22
C SER A 47 -10.43 -10.63 1.95
N VAL A 48 -10.82 -9.36 1.76
CA VAL A 48 -10.32 -8.53 0.64
C VAL A 48 -8.85 -8.15 0.88
N VAL A 49 -8.49 -7.85 2.12
CA VAL A 49 -7.11 -7.53 2.52
C VAL A 49 -6.21 -8.74 2.35
N GLU A 50 -6.63 -9.90 2.86
CA GLU A 50 -5.93 -11.17 2.66
C GLU A 50 -5.75 -11.49 1.18
N ALA A 51 -6.81 -11.29 0.37
CA ALA A 51 -6.76 -11.52 -1.06
C ALA A 51 -5.77 -10.60 -1.77
N PHE A 52 -5.73 -9.29 -1.46
CA PHE A 52 -4.73 -8.43 -2.12
C PHE A 52 -3.31 -8.72 -1.61
N ILE A 53 -3.12 -9.12 -0.34
CA ILE A 53 -1.79 -9.47 0.18
C ILE A 53 -1.26 -10.67 -0.60
N ALA A 54 -2.10 -11.69 -0.81
CA ALA A 54 -1.73 -12.87 -1.57
C ALA A 54 -1.42 -12.60 -3.05
N ASN A 55 -1.87 -11.47 -3.62
CA ASN A 55 -1.79 -11.17 -5.05
C ASN A 55 -1.00 -9.90 -5.38
N SER A 56 -0.15 -9.43 -4.47
CA SER A 56 0.71 -8.26 -4.70
C SER A 56 1.99 -8.32 -3.89
N VAL A 57 2.95 -7.43 -4.19
CA VAL A 57 4.16 -7.29 -3.40
C VAL A 57 3.86 -6.34 -2.25
N ASN A 58 3.92 -6.83 -1.01
CA ASN A 58 3.57 -6.06 0.17
C ASN A 58 4.83 -5.76 0.98
N PHE A 59 4.90 -4.58 1.57
CA PHE A 59 6.02 -4.12 2.38
C PHE A 59 5.49 -3.85 3.78
N GLY A 60 5.88 -4.69 4.74
CA GLY A 60 5.60 -4.47 6.16
C GLY A 60 6.77 -3.79 6.84
N MET A 61 6.54 -2.68 7.51
CA MET A 61 7.54 -1.98 8.33
C MET A 61 7.29 -2.26 9.81
N PHE A 62 8.33 -2.63 10.55
CA PHE A 62 8.29 -3.02 11.96
C PHE A 62 9.26 -2.16 12.78
N ASP A 63 8.93 -1.94 14.05
CA ASP A 63 9.76 -1.18 14.98
C ASP A 63 11.00 -1.95 15.49
N SER A 64 11.01 -3.27 15.29
CA SER A 64 12.07 -4.21 15.62
C SER A 64 11.92 -5.48 14.77
N ALA A 65 12.57 -6.59 15.13
CA ALA A 65 12.50 -7.82 14.34
C ALA A 65 11.09 -8.45 14.37
N PRO A 66 10.40 -8.61 13.23
CA PRO A 66 9.04 -9.18 13.18
C PRO A 66 8.96 -10.59 13.75
N GLU A 67 10.04 -11.36 13.69
CA GLU A 67 10.14 -12.70 14.25
C GLU A 67 9.94 -12.74 15.78
N ASP A 68 10.25 -11.64 16.47
CA ASP A 68 10.12 -11.50 17.93
C ASP A 68 8.71 -10.99 18.33
N GLY A 69 7.76 -10.98 17.40
CA GLY A 69 6.42 -10.42 17.62
C GLY A 69 6.38 -8.89 17.59
N ALA A 70 7.36 -8.26 16.92
CA ALA A 70 7.40 -6.82 16.75
C ALA A 70 6.14 -6.28 16.09
N ARG A 71 5.76 -5.07 16.46
CA ARG A 71 4.57 -4.44 15.94
C ARG A 71 4.82 -3.88 14.54
N MET A 72 3.89 -4.12 13.62
CA MET A 72 3.89 -3.44 12.33
C MET A 72 3.50 -1.97 12.52
N VAL A 73 4.36 -1.06 12.06
CA VAL A 73 4.26 0.40 12.20
C VAL A 73 4.11 1.12 10.86
N GLY A 74 4.19 0.40 9.74
CA GLY A 74 3.95 0.95 8.40
C GLY A 74 3.71 -0.13 7.36
N TYR A 75 3.10 0.27 6.25
CA TYR A 75 2.68 -0.63 5.20
C TYR A 75 2.73 0.07 3.83
N ALA A 76 3.06 -0.68 2.78
CA ALA A 76 2.89 -0.29 1.40
C ALA A 76 2.62 -1.52 0.53
N ARG A 77 1.94 -1.32 -0.60
CA ARG A 77 1.59 -2.40 -1.53
C ARG A 77 1.89 -2.03 -2.97
N VAL A 78 2.39 -2.99 -3.75
CA VAL A 78 2.66 -2.84 -5.18
C VAL A 78 1.95 -3.91 -5.97
N VAL A 79 1.01 -3.49 -6.83
CA VAL A 79 0.38 -4.35 -7.85
C VAL A 79 1.17 -4.20 -9.13
N THR A 80 1.69 -5.30 -9.68
CA THR A 80 2.60 -5.25 -10.83
C THR A 80 2.51 -6.49 -11.70
N ASP A 81 2.85 -6.33 -12.97
CA ASP A 81 3.12 -7.43 -13.91
C ASP A 81 4.59 -7.90 -13.89
N PHE A 82 5.44 -7.26 -13.07
CA PHE A 82 6.90 -7.48 -12.97
C PHE A 82 7.67 -7.23 -14.28
N ALA A 83 7.07 -6.55 -15.26
CA ALA A 83 7.67 -6.41 -16.59
C ALA A 83 7.58 -4.99 -17.15
N ALA A 84 6.47 -4.27 -16.91
CA ALA A 84 6.24 -2.97 -17.54
C ALA A 84 5.55 -1.97 -16.62
N PHE A 85 4.73 -2.44 -15.68
CA PHE A 85 3.84 -1.58 -14.92
C PHE A 85 3.78 -1.94 -13.43
N ALA A 86 3.75 -0.91 -12.59
CA ALA A 86 3.40 -1.02 -11.18
C ALA A 86 2.43 0.08 -10.74
N TYR A 87 1.49 -0.29 -9.88
CA TYR A 87 0.66 0.61 -9.09
C TYR A 87 1.05 0.49 -7.61
N ILE A 88 1.43 1.62 -6.99
CA ILE A 88 1.64 1.72 -5.54
C ILE A 88 0.30 2.09 -4.89
N GLY A 89 -0.16 1.23 -3.99
CA GLY A 89 -1.34 1.42 -3.17
C GLY A 89 -1.01 1.35 -1.68
N ASP A 90 -1.96 1.82 -0.87
CA ASP A 90 -2.01 1.56 0.57
C ASP A 90 -0.71 1.88 1.32
N LEU A 91 -0.03 2.97 0.94
CA LEU A 91 1.19 3.44 1.61
C LEU A 91 0.84 4.33 2.81
N PHE A 92 1.12 3.84 4.02
CA PHE A 92 0.87 4.57 5.26
C PHE A 92 1.79 4.13 6.41
N LEU A 93 1.80 4.95 7.46
CA LEU A 93 2.35 4.60 8.77
C LEU A 93 1.17 4.39 9.72
N ILE A 94 1.21 3.34 10.54
CA ILE A 94 0.10 2.99 11.43
C ILE A 94 -0.01 3.97 12.61
N ASP A 95 1.12 4.54 13.06
CA ASP A 95 1.13 5.56 14.11
C ASP A 95 1.62 6.92 13.60
N ASP A 96 0.82 7.95 13.89
CA ASP A 96 1.13 9.34 13.63
C ASP A 96 2.16 9.93 14.60
N ASP A 97 2.34 9.33 15.79
CA ASP A 97 3.23 9.81 16.87
C ASP A 97 4.71 9.91 16.48
N HIS A 98 5.06 9.35 15.33
CA HIS A 98 6.42 9.26 14.82
C HIS A 98 6.52 9.77 13.37
N ARG A 99 5.61 10.67 12.96
CA ARG A 99 5.77 11.46 11.73
C ARG A 99 7.05 12.31 11.82
N GLY A 100 7.70 12.54 10.68
CA GLY A 100 8.92 13.37 10.61
C GLY A 100 10.25 12.64 10.85
N GLN A 101 10.25 11.34 11.18
CA GLN A 101 11.47 10.56 11.39
C GLN A 101 12.02 9.88 10.10
N GLY A 102 11.56 10.31 8.93
CA GLY A 102 12.00 9.75 7.63
C GLY A 102 11.55 8.31 7.35
N ARG A 103 10.68 7.72 8.18
CA ARG A 103 10.19 6.33 8.05
C ARG A 103 9.39 6.10 6.77
N GLY A 104 8.44 6.97 6.45
CA GLY A 104 7.68 6.89 5.21
C GLY A 104 8.57 7.08 3.97
N THR A 105 9.59 7.94 4.07
CA THR A 105 10.58 8.11 3.00
C THR A 105 11.37 6.83 2.80
N TRP A 106 11.86 6.23 3.87
CA TRP A 106 12.58 4.97 3.81
C TRP A 106 11.73 3.81 3.27
N LEU A 107 10.45 3.75 3.65
CA LEU A 107 9.52 2.78 3.11
C LEU A 107 9.34 2.94 1.59
N MET A 108 9.19 4.17 1.10
CA MET A 108 9.13 4.43 -0.35
C MET A 108 10.45 4.11 -1.06
N GLU A 109 11.60 4.44 -0.46
CA GLU A 109 12.92 4.07 -1.00
C GLU A 109 13.00 2.55 -1.18
N CYS A 110 12.65 1.75 -0.17
CA CYS A 110 12.65 0.30 -0.26
C CYS A 110 11.70 -0.24 -1.34
N VAL A 111 10.54 0.41 -1.52
CA VAL A 111 9.58 0.06 -2.59
C VAL A 111 10.21 0.25 -3.97
N LEU A 112 10.83 1.41 -4.21
CA LEU A 112 11.40 1.76 -5.52
C LEU A 112 12.73 1.04 -5.80
N GLU A 113 13.46 0.64 -4.76
CA GLU A 113 14.73 -0.09 -4.86
C GLU A 113 14.56 -1.62 -4.87
N HIS A 114 13.32 -2.13 -4.81
CA HIS A 114 13.08 -3.57 -4.82
C HIS A 114 13.66 -4.20 -6.11
N PRO A 115 14.57 -5.18 -6.03
CA PRO A 115 15.34 -5.66 -7.18
C PRO A 115 14.47 -6.26 -8.28
N ASP A 116 13.38 -6.93 -7.93
CA ASP A 116 12.42 -7.49 -8.91
C ASP A 116 11.49 -6.45 -9.55
N LEU A 117 11.61 -5.16 -9.21
CA LEU A 117 10.77 -4.06 -9.72
C LEU A 117 11.58 -3.00 -10.49
N GLN A 118 12.82 -3.29 -10.87
CA GLN A 118 13.73 -2.29 -11.48
C GLN A 118 13.49 -2.06 -12.98
N GLU A 119 12.95 -3.04 -13.70
CA GLU A 119 12.78 -2.96 -15.17
C GLU A 119 11.39 -2.46 -15.59
N LEU A 120 10.67 -1.80 -14.68
CA LEU A 120 9.33 -1.30 -14.94
C LEU A 120 9.36 0.01 -15.73
N ARG A 121 8.65 0.04 -16.85
CA ARG A 121 8.48 1.24 -17.66
C ARG A 121 7.64 2.33 -16.98
N ARG A 122 6.68 1.94 -16.14
CA ARG A 122 5.74 2.88 -15.53
C ARG A 122 5.38 2.52 -14.10
N TRP A 123 5.54 3.51 -13.22
CA TRP A 123 4.98 3.52 -11.88
C TRP A 123 3.78 4.46 -11.83
N THR A 124 2.73 4.09 -11.11
CA THR A 124 1.52 4.90 -10.93
C THR A 124 1.06 4.82 -9.48
N LEU A 125 0.48 5.90 -8.98
CA LEU A 125 -0.18 5.94 -7.68
C LEU A 125 -1.35 6.92 -7.73
N MET A 126 -2.27 6.77 -6.78
CA MET A 126 -3.33 7.74 -6.53
C MET A 126 -3.12 8.31 -5.14
N CYS A 127 -3.16 9.64 -5.01
CA CYS A 127 -3.03 10.29 -3.72
C CYS A 127 -3.91 11.54 -3.64
N GLY A 128 -4.18 11.98 -2.40
CA GLY A 128 -4.80 13.28 -2.15
C GLY A 128 -3.82 14.43 -2.44
N PRO A 129 -4.26 15.69 -2.33
CA PRO A 129 -3.41 16.84 -2.66
C PRO A 129 -2.21 17.02 -1.71
N ARG A 130 -2.35 16.61 -0.45
CA ARG A 130 -1.34 16.86 0.60
C ARG A 130 0.03 16.22 0.34
N PRO A 131 0.15 14.94 -0.09
CA PRO A 131 1.46 14.30 -0.32
C PRO A 131 2.04 14.50 -1.73
N VAL A 132 1.44 15.28 -2.64
CA VAL A 132 1.90 15.39 -4.04
C VAL A 132 3.38 15.78 -4.13
N ASP A 133 3.79 16.86 -3.45
CA ASP A 133 5.19 17.29 -3.47
C ASP A 133 6.13 16.29 -2.82
N TRP A 134 5.65 15.51 -1.85
CA TRP A 134 6.42 14.43 -1.25
C TRP A 134 6.71 13.32 -2.28
N TYR A 135 5.71 12.93 -3.09
CA TYR A 135 5.88 11.96 -4.16
C TYR A 135 6.78 12.46 -5.30
N LYS A 136 6.72 13.75 -5.64
CA LYS A 136 7.59 14.34 -6.67
C LYS A 136 9.09 14.19 -6.37
N ARG A 137 9.47 14.13 -5.08
CA ARG A 137 10.87 13.89 -4.67
C ARG A 137 11.39 12.51 -5.06
N PHE A 138 10.50 11.56 -5.33
CA PHE A 138 10.84 10.22 -5.81
C PHE A 138 10.68 10.07 -7.33
N GLY A 139 10.57 11.19 -8.06
CA GLY A 139 10.47 11.19 -9.52
C GLY A 139 9.06 10.97 -10.07
N PHE A 140 8.03 10.90 -9.22
CA PHE A 140 6.65 10.89 -9.69
C PHE A 140 6.29 12.26 -10.28
N VAL A 141 5.54 12.24 -11.38
CA VAL A 141 5.02 13.44 -12.03
C VAL A 141 3.50 13.38 -12.09
N GLU A 142 2.88 14.55 -12.05
CA GLU A 142 1.45 14.66 -12.36
C GLU A 142 1.19 14.28 -13.83
N PRO A 143 -0.02 13.81 -14.19
CA PRO A 143 -0.35 13.53 -15.58
C PRO A 143 -0.06 14.73 -16.49
N GLU A 144 0.64 14.49 -17.60
CA GLU A 144 1.17 15.54 -18.50
C GLU A 144 0.10 16.51 -19.02
N ARG A 145 -1.15 16.01 -19.13
CA ARG A 145 -2.29 16.78 -19.61
C ARG A 145 -3.60 16.27 -19.04
N PRO A 146 -4.64 17.12 -18.97
CA PRO A 146 -6.00 16.67 -18.67
C PRO A 146 -6.43 15.49 -19.56
N GLY A 147 -7.10 14.49 -18.96
CA GLY A 147 -7.57 13.30 -19.66
C GLY A 147 -6.51 12.21 -19.92
N PHE A 148 -5.24 12.42 -19.53
CA PHE A 148 -4.20 11.40 -19.69
C PHE A 148 -4.41 10.18 -18.78
N ALA A 149 -4.95 10.39 -17.58
CA ALA A 149 -5.31 9.34 -16.63
C ALA A 149 -6.78 9.50 -16.23
N LEU A 150 -7.51 8.39 -16.20
CA LEU A 150 -8.88 8.30 -15.75
C LEU A 150 -8.98 7.16 -14.73
N HIS A 151 -9.84 7.31 -13.73
CA HIS A 151 -10.12 6.26 -12.76
C HIS A 151 -11.63 6.11 -12.59
N ARG A 152 -12.07 4.91 -12.27
CA ARG A 152 -13.46 4.62 -11.88
C ARG A 152 -13.42 4.08 -10.46
N THR A 153 -14.16 4.72 -9.56
CA THR A 153 -14.18 4.35 -8.15
C THR A 153 -15.61 4.10 -7.71
N ASP A 154 -15.86 2.95 -7.13
CA ASP A 154 -17.10 2.63 -6.44
C ASP A 154 -16.84 2.59 -4.94
N ARG A 155 -17.19 3.69 -4.25
CA ARG A 155 -16.97 3.83 -2.80
C ARG A 155 -17.98 3.03 -1.96
N THR A 156 -18.98 2.43 -2.59
CA THR A 156 -20.05 1.68 -1.91
C THR A 156 -19.85 0.17 -1.97
N ILE A 157 -18.85 -0.30 -2.72
CA ILE A 157 -18.69 -1.71 -3.06
C ILE A 157 -18.67 -2.63 -1.82
N TYR A 158 -17.95 -2.25 -0.77
CA TYR A 158 -17.82 -3.08 0.43
C TYR A 158 -19.09 -3.08 1.28
N ARG A 159 -19.74 -1.93 1.44
CA ARG A 159 -21.04 -1.84 2.12
C ARG A 159 -22.12 -2.68 1.42
N ARG A 160 -22.21 -2.57 0.08
CA ARG A 160 -23.16 -3.37 -0.70
C ARG A 160 -22.86 -4.87 -0.61
N ALA A 161 -21.58 -5.24 -0.64
CA ALA A 161 -21.16 -6.64 -0.49
C ALA A 161 -21.48 -7.22 0.91
N ALA A 162 -21.49 -6.38 1.95
CA ALA A 162 -21.88 -6.76 3.31
C ALA A 162 -23.40 -6.91 3.51
N GLY A 163 -24.23 -6.63 2.50
CA GLY A 163 -25.69 -6.74 2.58
C GLY A 163 -26.37 -5.62 3.36
N SER A 164 -25.65 -4.55 3.72
CA SER A 164 -26.20 -3.39 4.44
C SER A 164 -26.65 -2.29 3.47
N ILE A 165 -27.87 -2.43 2.96
CA ILE A 165 -28.65 -1.29 2.49
C ILE A 165 -30.00 -1.35 3.21
N ASP A 166 -30.11 -0.67 4.34
CA ASP A 166 -31.32 0.12 4.56
C ASP A 166 -31.14 1.40 3.76
N GLY A 167 -32.17 1.73 2.98
CA GLY A 167 -32.11 2.79 1.98
C GLY A 167 -31.83 4.13 2.63
N ASP A 168 -30.87 4.85 2.05
CA ASP A 168 -31.08 6.28 1.83
C ASP A 168 -30.76 6.54 0.37
N ALA A 169 -31.86 6.80 -0.35
CA ALA A 169 -31.83 7.52 -1.58
C ALA A 169 -31.48 8.98 -1.27
N ASP A 170 -30.59 9.52 -2.10
CA ASP A 170 -30.40 10.94 -2.41
C ASP A 170 -29.74 11.83 -1.35
N GLU A 171 -28.70 12.56 -1.79
CA GLU A 171 -28.75 14.02 -1.95
C GLU A 171 -27.40 14.56 -2.43
N GLY A 172 -27.44 15.33 -3.54
CA GLY A 172 -26.57 16.49 -3.78
C GLY A 172 -25.37 16.32 -4.70
#